data_AF-A0A085ZPR7-F1
#
_entry.id   AF-A0A085ZPR7-F1
#
_cell.length_a   1.000
_cell.length_b   1.000
_cell.length_c   1.000
_cell.angle_alpha   90.00
_cell.angle_beta   90.00
_cell.angle_gamma   90.00
#
_symmetry.space_group_name_H-M   'P 1'
#
loop_
_entity.id
_entity.type
_entity.pdbx_description
1 polymer ?
#
loop_
_entity_poly.entity_id
_entity_poly.type
_entity_poly.pdbx_seq_one_letter_code
_entity_poly.pdbx_strand_id
1 'polypeptide(L)'
;MNIKEQIIEKLKIWLVKTDVISYDERIPLNCWDKELDELRDGTTKEVYIVSFNTKSTNVEYNEKGEVISFFEGMSCFAYFDAETLELLYIMKKAGYIEADGSY
;
A
#
# COMPACT_ATOMS: atom_id res chain seq x y z
N MET A 1 18.00 -12.25 4.21
CA MET A 1 16.78 -11.45 4.04
C MET A 1 15.68 -12.38 3.53
N ASN A 2 14.63 -12.56 4.32
CA ASN A 2 13.44 -13.33 3.96
C ASN A 2 12.74 -12.67 2.76
N ILE A 3 12.04 -13.46 1.92
CA ILE A 3 11.18 -12.99 0.83
C ILE A 3 10.26 -11.85 1.30
N LYS A 4 9.62 -11.99 2.46
CA LYS A 4 8.74 -10.93 3.00
C LYS A 4 9.46 -9.59 3.23
N GLU A 5 10.69 -9.64 3.73
CA GLU A 5 11.52 -8.45 3.93
C GLU A 5 11.92 -7.84 2.58
N GLN A 6 12.26 -8.67 1.59
CA GLN A 6 12.57 -8.21 0.23
C GLN A 6 11.38 -7.50 -0.41
N ILE A 7 10.17 -8.03 -0.26
CA ILE A 7 8.94 -7.44 -0.78
C ILE A 7 8.68 -6.08 -0.12
N ILE A 8 8.81 -6.00 1.21
CA ILE A 8 8.64 -4.74 1.94
C ILE A 8 9.65 -3.69 1.47
N GLU A 9 10.92 -4.06 1.28
CA GLU A 9 11.94 -3.12 0.77
C GLU A 9 11.65 -2.69 -0.68
N LYS A 10 11.21 -3.61 -1.55
CA LYS A 10 10.77 -3.26 -2.90
C LYS A 10 9.61 -2.26 -2.88
N LEU A 11 8.62 -2.47 -2.00
CA LEU A 11 7.51 -1.54 -1.84
C LEU A 11 8.00 -0.15 -1.39
N LYS A 12 8.88 -0.07 -0.39
CA LYS A 12 9.45 1.21 0.06
C LYS A 12 10.18 1.96 -1.07
N ILE A 13 11.03 1.25 -1.82
CA ILE A 13 11.76 1.81 -2.96
C ILE A 13 10.76 2.34 -3.99
N TRP A 14 9.72 1.56 -4.29
CA TRP A 14 8.69 1.96 -5.24
C TRP A 14 7.95 3.21 -4.80
N LEU A 15 7.49 3.27 -3.54
CA LEU A 15 6.76 4.41 -2.97
C LEU A 15 7.59 5.71 -3.04
N VAL A 16 8.89 5.63 -2.75
CA VAL A 16 9.81 6.78 -2.87
C VAL A 16 10.05 7.17 -4.34
N LYS A 17 10.17 6.18 -5.24
CA LYS A 17 10.47 6.41 -6.65
C LYS A 17 9.29 7.06 -7.39
N THR A 18 8.07 6.63 -7.12
CA THR A 18 6.88 7.11 -7.83
C THR A 18 6.28 8.35 -7.19
N ASP A 19 6.39 8.51 -5.86
CA ASP A 19 5.81 9.63 -5.09
C ASP A 19 4.31 9.83 -5.32
N VAL A 20 3.61 8.80 -5.83
CA VAL A 20 2.17 8.83 -6.13
C VAL A 20 1.33 8.62 -4.86
N ILE A 21 1.89 7.92 -3.87
CA ILE A 21 1.24 7.63 -2.60
C ILE A 21 2.29 7.51 -1.49
N SER A 22 1.95 8.04 -0.31
CA SER A 22 2.78 7.94 0.89
C SER A 22 2.11 7.07 1.95
N TYR A 23 2.92 6.41 2.79
CA TYR A 23 2.45 5.56 3.88
C TYR A 23 2.79 6.16 5.25
N ASP A 24 2.04 5.80 6.27
CA ASP A 24 2.34 6.18 7.66
C ASP A 24 3.49 5.33 8.20
N GLU A 25 4.69 5.93 8.27
CA GLU A 25 5.90 5.27 8.76
C GLU A 25 5.81 4.80 10.22
N ARG A 26 4.83 5.30 11.00
CA ARG A 26 4.57 4.85 12.37
C ARG A 26 3.85 3.49 12.41
N ILE A 27 3.22 3.12 11.30
CA ILE A 27 2.49 1.85 11.15
C ILE A 27 3.36 0.92 10.30
N PRO A 28 3.73 -0.27 10.80
CA PRO A 28 4.58 -1.18 10.05
C PRO A 28 3.86 -1.68 8.79
N LEU A 29 4.62 -1.79 7.70
CA LEU A 29 4.20 -2.52 6.50
C LEU A 29 4.13 -4.01 6.85
N ASN A 30 2.97 -4.64 6.64
CA ASN A 30 2.76 -6.04 6.99
C ASN A 30 2.60 -6.90 5.72
N CYS A 31 3.56 -7.79 5.48
CA CYS A 31 3.53 -8.74 4.37
C CYS A 31 2.90 -10.06 4.82
N TRP A 32 1.79 -10.42 4.19
CA TRP A 32 1.05 -11.65 4.48
C TRP A 32 1.81 -12.88 3.97
N ASP A 33 1.34 -14.07 4.33
CA ASP A 33 1.84 -15.30 3.73
C ASP A 33 1.42 -15.38 2.26
N LYS A 34 2.12 -16.21 1.49
CA LYS A 34 1.79 -16.43 0.09
C LYS A 34 0.40 -17.03 -0.02
N GLU A 35 -0.43 -16.50 -0.89
CA GLU A 35 -1.78 -17.02 -1.14
C GLU A 35 -2.13 -17.05 -2.62
N LEU A 36 -3.09 -17.90 -2.98
CA LEU A 36 -3.66 -17.95 -4.32
C LEU A 36 -4.85 -17.00 -4.35
N ASP A 37 -4.78 -15.95 -5.17
CA ASP A 37 -5.82 -14.92 -5.25
C ASP A 37 -6.25 -14.69 -6.70
N GLU A 38 -7.49 -14.21 -6.89
CA GLU A 38 -8.00 -13.75 -8.18
C GLU A 38 -7.68 -12.26 -8.35
N LEU A 39 -6.80 -11.95 -9.29
CA LEU A 39 -6.41 -10.58 -9.60
C LEU A 39 -7.55 -9.83 -10.27
N ARG A 40 -7.45 -8.49 -10.29
CA ARG A 40 -8.48 -7.61 -10.88
C ARG A 40 -8.81 -7.85 -12.36
N ASP A 41 -7.91 -8.48 -13.11
CA ASP A 41 -8.10 -8.84 -14.52
C ASP A 41 -8.79 -10.21 -14.70
N GLY A 42 -9.15 -10.87 -13.59
CA GLY A 42 -9.73 -12.21 -13.55
C GLY A 42 -8.69 -13.34 -13.59
N THR A 43 -7.40 -13.02 -13.61
CA THR A 43 -6.34 -14.04 -13.58
C THR A 43 -6.12 -14.53 -12.16
N THR A 44 -6.20 -15.84 -11.93
CA THR A 44 -5.81 -16.43 -10.64
C THR A 44 -4.31 -16.67 -10.59
N LYS A 45 -3.61 -16.14 -9.57
CA LYS A 45 -2.16 -16.31 -9.40
C LYS A 45 -1.76 -16.36 -7.93
N GLU A 46 -0.64 -17.03 -7.64
CA GLU A 46 0.00 -16.93 -6.32
C GLU A 46 0.61 -15.54 -6.13
N VAL A 47 0.27 -14.89 -5.02
CA VAL A 47 0.71 -13.54 -4.69
C VAL A 47 1.20 -13.44 -3.25
N TYR A 48 1.95 -12.36 -3.01
CA TYR A 48 2.15 -11.80 -1.68
C TYR A 48 1.40 -10.46 -1.59
N ILE A 49 0.74 -10.24 -0.47
CA ILE A 49 0.02 -8.98 -0.21
C ILE A 49 0.71 -8.23 0.92
N VAL A 50 1.00 -6.95 0.69
CA VAL A 50 1.46 -6.03 1.74
C VAL A 50 0.37 -5.03 2.07
N SER A 51 -0.17 -5.13 3.28
CA SER A 51 -1.11 -4.14 3.82
C SER A 51 -0.38 -2.96 4.45
N PHE A 52 -0.85 -1.75 4.18
CA PHE A 52 -0.35 -0.51 4.78
C PHE A 52 -1.43 0.58 4.82
N ASN A 53 -1.18 1.63 5.60
CA ASN A 53 -2.05 2.80 5.69
C ASN A 53 -1.35 4.04 5.13
N THR A 54 -2.08 4.89 4.43
CA THR A 54 -1.56 6.22 4.07
C THR A 54 -1.47 7.13 5.29
N LYS A 55 -0.69 8.21 5.20
CA LYS A 55 -0.65 9.23 6.24
C LYS A 55 -2.05 9.84 6.42
N SER A 56 -2.52 9.97 7.65
CA SER A 56 -3.67 10.83 7.95
C SER A 56 -3.32 12.27 7.64
N THR A 57 -4.24 13.03 7.06
CA THR A 57 -4.01 14.41 6.63
C THR A 57 -5.11 15.36 7.13
N ASN A 58 -4.86 16.66 7.00
CA ASN A 58 -5.75 17.76 7.42
C ASN A 58 -6.31 17.61 8.84
N VAL A 59 -5.42 17.60 9.84
CA VAL A 59 -5.87 17.81 11.23
C VAL A 59 -6.05 19.31 11.44
N GLU A 60 -7.30 19.77 11.38
CA GLU A 60 -7.64 21.16 11.66
C GLU A 60 -8.11 21.28 13.11
N TYR A 61 -7.64 22.32 13.79
CA TYR A 61 -8.03 22.64 15.15
C TYR A 61 -8.82 23.96 15.16
N ASN A 62 -9.87 24.03 15.99
CA ASN A 62 -10.51 25.31 16.27
C ASN A 62 -9.68 26.17 17.25
N GLU A 63 -10.14 27.38 17.54
CA GLU A 63 -9.50 28.32 18.47
C GLU A 63 -9.41 27.79 19.92
N LYS A 64 -10.15 26.73 20.25
CA LYS A 64 -10.11 26.05 21.56
C LYS A 64 -9.17 24.84 21.58
N GLY A 65 -8.51 24.54 20.46
CA GLY A 65 -7.62 23.38 20.32
C GLY A 65 -8.35 22.04 20.09
N GLU A 66 -9.64 22.07 19.73
CA GLU A 66 -10.41 20.85 19.42
C GLU A 66 -10.28 20.51 17.93
N VAL A 67 -10.14 19.22 17.60
CA VAL A 67 -10.08 18.76 16.21
C VAL A 67 -11.44 18.95 15.54
N ILE A 68 -11.48 19.75 14.47
CA ILE A 68 -12.69 20.03 13.67
C ILE A 68 -12.66 19.37 12.28
N SER A 69 -11.49 18.94 11.82
CA SER A 69 -11.33 18.19 10.57
C SER A 69 -10.19 17.19 10.74
N PHE A 70 -10.39 15.99 10.20
CA PHE A 70 -9.41 14.89 10.20
C PHE A 70 -9.71 13.98 9.01
N PHE A 71 -8.76 13.85 8.09
CA PHE A 71 -8.82 12.80 7.08
C PHE A 71 -7.99 11.62 7.55
N GLU A 72 -8.69 10.56 7.93
CA GLU A 72 -8.07 9.30 8.32
C GLU A 72 -7.28 8.71 7.15
N GLY A 73 -6.10 8.16 7.46
CA GLY A 73 -5.31 7.39 6.51
C GLY A 73 -6.12 6.25 5.89
N MET A 74 -5.92 6.02 4.60
CA MET A 74 -6.62 4.98 3.86
C MET A 74 -5.84 3.68 3.90
N SER A 75 -6.53 2.56 4.16
CA SER A 75 -5.94 1.23 4.03
C SER A 75 -5.71 0.88 2.56
N CYS A 76 -4.52 0.38 2.26
CA CYS A 76 -4.04 0.00 0.94
C CYS A 76 -3.41 -1.40 0.97
N PHE A 77 -3.48 -2.09 -0.16
CA PHE A 77 -2.95 -3.44 -0.33
C PHE A 77 -2.09 -3.49 -1.59
N ALA A 78 -0.80 -3.70 -1.44
CA ALA A 78 0.13 -3.87 -2.56
C ALA A 78 0.26 -5.35 -2.90
N TYR A 79 -0.07 -5.69 -4.14
CA TYR A 79 -0.03 -7.06 -4.66
C TYR A 79 1.29 -7.31 -5.37
N PHE A 80 2.00 -8.35 -4.96
CA PHE A 80 3.25 -8.78 -5.56
C PHE A 80 3.12 -10.17 -6.14
N ASP A 81 3.69 -10.35 -7.33
CA ASP A 81 3.80 -11.64 -7.98
C ASP A 81 4.69 -12.59 -7.16
N ALA A 82 4.21 -13.78 -6.79
CA ALA A 82 4.99 -14.66 -5.92
C ALA A 82 6.22 -15.29 -6.60
N GLU A 83 6.26 -15.34 -7.94
CA GLU A 83 7.36 -15.95 -8.70
C GLU A 83 8.50 -14.93 -8.93
N THR A 84 8.13 -13.71 -9.33
CA THR A 84 9.07 -12.65 -9.74
C THR A 84 9.33 -11.62 -8.65
N LEU A 85 8.47 -11.57 -7.62
CA LEU A 85 8.46 -10.55 -6.58
C LEU A 85 8.32 -9.13 -7.14
N GLU A 86 7.71 -8.98 -8.31
CA GLU A 86 7.41 -7.69 -8.92
C GLU A 86 6.07 -7.17 -8.40
N LEU A 87 5.99 -5.85 -8.23
CA LEU A 87 4.74 -5.19 -7.87
C LEU A 87 3.79 -5.30 -9.07
N LEU A 88 2.58 -5.82 -8.83
CA LEU A 88 1.53 -5.89 -9.83
C LEU A 88 0.72 -4.59 -9.83
N TYR A 89 0.16 -4.24 -8.67
CA TYR A 89 -0.59 -3.01 -8.44
C TYR A 89 -0.77 -2.75 -6.94
N ILE A 90 -1.24 -1.56 -6.60
CA ILE A 90 -1.73 -1.21 -5.26
C ILE A 90 -3.23 -0.99 -5.33
N MET A 91 -4.00 -1.79 -4.59
CA MET A 91 -5.43 -1.59 -4.39
C MET A 91 -5.66 -0.59 -3.25
N LYS A 92 -6.55 0.37 -3.48
CA LYS A 92 -7.06 1.33 -2.50
C LYS A 92 -8.58 1.41 -2.60
N LYS A 93 -9.23 2.04 -1.61
CA LYS A 93 -10.71 2.20 -1.61
C LYS A 93 -11.26 2.83 -2.90
N ALA A 94 -10.50 3.73 -3.52
CA ALA A 94 -10.91 4.49 -4.71
C ALA A 94 -10.44 3.89 -6.05
N GLY A 95 -9.90 2.67 -6.07
CA GLY A 95 -9.42 2.02 -7.30
C GLY A 95 -8.02 1.43 -7.15
N TYR A 96 -7.26 1.42 -8.24
CA TYR A 96 -5.94 0.79 -8.31
C TYR A 96 -4.86 1.82 -8.66
N ILE A 97 -3.62 1.47 -8.35
CA ILE A 97 -2.42 2.16 -8.83
C ILE A 97 -1.56 1.10 -9.49
N GLU A 98 -1.24 1.31 -10.75
CA GLU A 98 -0.41 0.40 -11.53
C GLU A 98 1.04 0.40 -11.03
N ALA A 99 1.80 -0.63 -11.43
CA ALA A 99 3.22 -0.73 -11.10
C ALA A 99 4.09 0.43 -11.64
N ASP A 100 3.61 1.20 -12.61
CA ASP A 100 4.28 2.41 -13.11
C ASP A 100 3.84 3.70 -12.38
N GLY A 101 2.84 3.62 -11.49
CA GLY A 101 2.27 4.75 -10.76
C GLY A 101 1.03 5.37 -11.38
N SER A 102 0.55 4.87 -12.52
CA SER A 102 -0.71 5.33 -13.13
C SER A 102 -1.97 4.83 -12.39
N TYR A 103 -3.13 5.44 -12.67
CA TYR A 103 -4.43 5.16 -12.03
C TYR A 103 -5.42 4.50 -12.99
#